data_AF-A0A0E3QS14-F1
#
_entry.id   AF-A0A0E3QS14-F1
#
_cell.length_a   1.000
_cell.length_b   1.000
_cell.length_c   1.000
_cell.angle_alpha   90.00
_cell.angle_beta   90.00
_cell.angle_gamma   90.00
#
_symmetry.space_group_name_H-M   'P 1'
#
loop_
_entity.id
_entity.type
_entity.pdbx_description
1 polymer ?
#
loop_
_entity_poly.entity_id
_entity_poly.type
_entity_poly.pdbx_seq_one_letter_code
_entity_poly.pdbx_strand_id
1 'polypeptide(L)'
;MEQFSFIACMPDIPGALHRAAEIIKRHEGNINRIQYDRRIDTHTAFFEVTALPQAYEKIREELEKIGYLQTSFQPVAFVKFHVYLPNCPGALFDLLSHITSSKSNITFLDFDDRGRHPERLVVGLHIEDPYMIDALLNQLKSRYRLDILEYDTTGEKLDDTVFYLRLAQKLRSFIGSTEDDFLMRFLQDINHITQELSNLKKDPREVFEKILKVGDYLNRTSGNNFYADVQRVRIKDDIELFCFQPPCGGNIYLFDTSSERVMIDTGYGIYYQDIVNMLQYYGLGDLSRLKRIYITHADADHCGAAGFFPAPSYLNRETFLITRETSRAYGSSNQDCILEEVYTKIINLFSRFTPPSNTVIFPEVSLSDKTIEKRGVFPVIARFQIGNLKFEALAGMGGHMHGEVFYLCPEEGLLFPEDAVINFKSLSPDRTAYNVLADYLMTSVNVDSKLAREERKALMSLIFEIDEQLARKNKKCLICCGHGSMSLLDNGKLIEYKSSERYVAGQK
;
A
#
# COMPACT_ATOMS: atom_id res chain seq x y z
N MET A 1 27.38 18.42 9.87
CA MET A 1 25.97 18.72 10.14
C MET A 1 25.17 17.65 9.45
N GLU A 2 24.17 17.12 10.14
CA GLU A 2 23.34 16.00 9.69
C GLU A 2 21.87 16.44 9.75
N GLN A 3 21.02 15.78 8.97
CA GLN A 3 19.57 16.01 8.96
C GLN A 3 18.91 15.03 9.92
N PHE A 4 18.01 15.54 10.76
CA PHE A 4 17.25 14.79 11.74
C PHE A 4 15.78 15.14 11.65
N SER A 5 14.92 14.18 11.97
CA SER A 5 13.46 14.34 11.97
C SER A 5 12.87 13.99 13.32
N PHE A 6 11.90 14.76 13.80
CA PHE A 6 11.15 14.42 15.01
C PHE A 6 9.70 14.92 14.95
N ILE A 7 8.88 14.33 15.80
CA ILE A 7 7.47 14.68 15.97
C ILE A 7 7.32 15.43 17.29
N ALA A 8 6.62 16.55 17.27
CA ALA A 8 6.30 17.32 18.46
C ALA A 8 4.79 17.30 18.73
N CYS A 9 4.39 16.96 19.96
CA CYS A 9 3.04 17.14 20.47
C CYS A 9 2.98 18.44 21.27
N MET A 10 2.28 19.43 20.75
CA MET A 10 2.24 20.79 21.29
C MET A 10 0.85 21.11 21.87
N PRO A 11 0.78 21.91 22.95
CA PRO A 11 -0.49 22.43 23.43
C PRO A 11 -1.12 23.37 22.40
N ASP A 12 -2.45 23.34 22.28
CA ASP A 12 -3.22 24.27 21.41
C ASP A 12 -3.36 25.65 22.08
N ILE A 13 -2.22 26.34 22.25
CA ILE A 13 -2.14 27.68 22.83
C ILE A 13 -1.24 28.61 21.97
N PRO A 14 -1.51 29.93 21.96
CA PRO A 14 -0.62 30.88 21.28
C PRO A 14 0.82 30.78 21.78
N GLY A 15 1.77 30.71 20.84
CA GLY A 15 3.21 30.66 21.14
C GLY A 15 3.79 29.25 21.34
N ALA A 16 2.98 28.18 21.31
CA ALA A 16 3.49 26.82 21.45
C ALA A 16 4.54 26.47 20.38
N LEU A 17 4.24 26.74 19.11
CA LEU A 17 5.19 26.56 17.99
C LEU A 17 6.45 27.42 18.13
N HIS A 18 6.28 28.65 18.62
CA HIS A 18 7.40 29.58 18.84
C HIS A 18 8.36 29.02 19.89
N ARG A 19 7.83 28.39 20.95
CA ARG A 19 8.66 27.75 21.97
C ARG A 19 9.50 26.60 21.41
N ALA A 20 8.93 25.76 20.55
CA ALA A 20 9.68 24.70 19.88
C ALA A 20 10.80 25.29 18.99
N ALA A 21 10.49 26.29 18.18
CA ALA A 21 11.46 26.97 17.33
C ALA A 21 12.56 27.69 18.14
N GLU A 22 12.24 28.25 19.31
CA GLU A 22 13.21 28.88 20.21
C GLU A 22 14.25 27.87 20.72
N ILE A 23 13.80 26.68 21.13
CA ILE A 23 14.69 25.58 21.59
C ILE A 23 15.63 25.16 20.46
N ILE A 24 15.09 24.92 19.26
CA ILE A 24 15.89 24.53 18.09
C ILE A 24 16.95 25.59 17.78
N LYS A 25 16.54 26.87 17.73
CA LYS A 25 17.45 28.00 17.49
C LYS A 25 18.54 28.11 18.55
N ARG A 26 18.20 27.92 19.84
CA ARG A 26 19.14 28.06 20.96
C ARG A 26 20.32 27.10 20.85
N HIS A 27 20.09 25.89 20.34
CA HIS A 27 21.12 24.87 20.12
C HIS A 27 21.66 24.88 18.68
N GLU A 28 21.52 25.99 17.95
CA GLU A 28 22.06 26.16 16.60
C GLU A 28 21.51 25.15 15.56
N GLY A 29 20.31 24.62 15.79
CA GLY A 29 19.59 23.84 14.79
C GLY A 29 18.95 24.74 13.73
N ASN A 30 19.01 24.31 12.47
CA ASN A 30 18.27 24.94 11.38
C ASN A 30 17.01 24.13 11.06
N ILE A 31 15.83 24.74 11.06
CA ILE A 31 14.59 24.09 10.62
C ILE A 31 14.59 24.05 9.08
N ASN A 32 14.72 22.85 8.51
CA ASN A 32 14.63 22.64 7.06
C ASN A 32 13.17 22.57 6.62
N ARG A 33 12.33 21.92 7.43
CA ARG A 33 10.92 21.71 7.14
C ARG A 33 10.10 21.70 8.41
N ILE A 34 8.88 22.20 8.30
CA ILE A 34 7.86 22.12 9.34
C ILE A 34 6.51 21.82 8.70
N GLN A 35 5.76 20.88 9.27
CA GLN A 35 4.37 20.64 8.92
C GLN A 35 3.52 20.74 10.19
N TYR A 36 2.52 21.61 10.15
CA TYR A 36 1.48 21.73 11.14
C TYR A 36 0.23 22.24 10.43
N ASP A 37 -0.86 21.49 10.52
CA ASP A 37 -2.15 21.94 10.04
C ASP A 37 -3.21 21.60 11.09
N ARG A 38 -3.65 22.64 11.80
CA ARG A 38 -4.68 22.54 12.84
C ARG A 38 -5.98 21.91 12.33
N ARG A 39 -6.25 21.98 11.01
CA ARG A 39 -7.43 21.35 10.40
C ARG A 39 -7.29 19.84 10.29
N ILE A 40 -6.07 19.32 10.35
CA ILE A 40 -5.76 17.88 10.29
C ILE A 40 -5.62 17.34 11.71
N ASP A 41 -4.69 17.91 12.49
CA ASP A 41 -4.38 17.52 13.86
C ASP A 41 -4.01 18.78 14.66
N THR A 42 -4.60 18.94 15.84
CA THR A 42 -4.49 20.17 16.62
C THR A 42 -3.21 20.27 17.45
N HIS A 43 -2.54 19.13 17.68
CA HIS A 43 -1.42 19.04 18.61
C HIS A 43 -0.13 18.63 17.91
N THR A 44 -0.21 17.88 16.82
CA THR A 44 0.95 17.27 16.19
C THR A 44 1.61 18.20 15.18
N ALA A 45 2.90 18.44 15.34
CA ALA A 45 3.75 19.06 14.33
C ALA A 45 4.97 18.21 14.02
N PHE A 46 5.39 18.23 12.76
CA PHE A 46 6.55 17.49 12.29
C PHE A 46 7.67 18.46 11.94
N PHE A 47 8.88 18.12 12.37
CA PHE A 47 10.06 18.93 12.16
C PHE A 47 11.15 18.13 11.48
N GLU A 48 11.82 18.78 10.53
CA GLU A 48 13.14 18.38 10.05
C GLU A 48 14.14 19.47 10.35
N VAL A 49 15.25 19.07 10.94
CA VAL A 49 16.29 19.99 11.39
C VAL A 49 17.66 19.52 10.94
N THR A 50 18.50 20.47 10.56
CA THR A 50 19.92 20.25 10.32
C THR A 50 20.68 20.77 11.51
N ALA A 51 21.47 19.91 12.15
CA ALA A 51 22.25 20.27 13.32
C ALA A 51 23.53 19.44 13.42
N LEU A 52 24.39 19.77 14.39
CA LEU A 52 25.42 18.83 14.85
C LEU A 52 24.74 17.74 15.72
N PRO A 53 25.20 16.48 15.69
CA PRO A 53 24.58 15.41 16.48
C PRO A 53 24.46 15.75 17.98
N GLN A 54 25.49 16.35 18.57
CA GLN A 54 25.45 16.75 20.00
C GLN A 54 24.47 17.90 20.27
N ALA A 55 24.23 18.77 19.28
CA ALA A 55 23.23 19.82 19.39
C ALA A 55 21.81 19.26 19.25
N TYR A 56 21.61 18.30 18.35
CA TYR A 56 20.34 17.61 18.19
C TYR A 56 19.90 16.87 19.45
N GLU A 57 20.82 16.20 20.14
CA GLU A 57 20.50 15.56 21.43
C GLU A 57 20.03 16.58 22.48
N LYS A 58 20.66 17.76 22.56
CA LYS A 58 20.21 18.82 23.46
C LYS A 58 18.82 19.37 23.10
N ILE A 59 18.52 19.49 21.80
CA ILE A 59 17.19 19.87 21.32
C ILE A 59 16.15 18.85 21.79
N ARG A 60 16.42 17.55 21.60
CA ARG A 60 15.54 16.47 22.05
C ARG A 60 15.33 16.49 23.55
N GLU A 61 16.39 16.58 24.34
CA GLU A 61 16.30 16.64 25.80
C GLU A 61 15.46 17.82 26.29
N GLU A 62 15.62 19.02 25.72
CA GLU A 62 14.82 20.18 26.12
C GLU A 62 13.36 20.04 25.70
N LEU A 63 13.08 19.54 24.49
CA LEU A 63 11.71 19.29 24.03
C LEU A 63 11.02 18.22 24.88
N GLU A 64 11.73 17.16 25.27
CA GLU A 64 11.22 16.11 26.16
C GLU A 64 10.93 16.65 27.56
N LYS A 65 11.84 17.48 28.12
CA LYS A 65 11.65 18.12 29.44
C LYS A 65 10.38 18.97 29.52
N ILE A 66 9.97 19.59 28.42
CA ILE A 66 8.73 20.39 28.36
C ILE A 66 7.51 19.58 27.87
N GLY A 67 7.67 18.27 27.63
CA GLY A 67 6.61 17.38 27.17
C GLY A 67 6.23 17.55 25.69
N TYR A 68 7.07 18.23 24.90
CA TYR A 68 6.79 18.47 23.48
C TYR A 68 7.26 17.32 22.59
N LEU A 69 8.29 16.57 22.98
CA LEU A 69 8.83 15.52 22.13
C LEU A 69 7.92 14.28 22.15
N GLN A 70 7.37 13.91 20.98
CA GLN A 70 6.63 12.65 20.84
C GLN A 70 7.64 11.51 20.61
N THR A 71 7.79 10.65 21.60
CA THR A 71 8.74 9.51 21.56
C THR A 71 8.05 8.17 21.31
N SER A 72 6.72 8.10 21.39
CA SER A 72 5.95 6.89 21.11
C SER A 72 4.52 7.23 20.71
N PHE A 73 3.84 6.36 19.97
CA PHE A 73 2.39 6.44 19.74
C PHE A 73 1.68 5.34 20.54
N GLN A 74 1.86 5.33 21.87
CA GLN A 74 1.15 4.37 22.74
C GLN A 74 -0.37 4.49 22.52
N PRO A 75 -1.13 3.39 22.61
CA PRO A 75 -2.58 3.44 22.51
C PRO A 75 -3.15 4.40 23.55
N VAL A 76 -3.82 5.46 23.08
CA VAL A 76 -4.59 6.34 23.95
C VAL A 76 -5.99 5.78 24.03
N ALA A 77 -6.47 5.59 25.24
CA ALA A 77 -7.83 5.13 25.44
C ALA A 77 -8.81 6.29 25.43
N PHE A 78 -9.98 6.05 24.88
CA PHE A 78 -11.11 6.96 24.93
C PHE A 78 -12.17 6.40 25.88
N VAL A 79 -12.67 7.23 26.78
CA VAL A 79 -13.82 6.90 27.61
C VAL A 79 -14.84 8.03 27.58
N LYS A 80 -16.10 7.66 27.36
CA LYS A 80 -17.25 8.55 27.43
C LYS A 80 -18.24 8.03 28.45
N PHE A 81 -18.69 8.88 29.35
CA PHE A 81 -19.60 8.48 30.42
C PHE A 81 -20.52 9.62 30.83
N HIS A 82 -21.66 9.26 31.41
CA HIS A 82 -22.47 10.15 32.22
C HIS A 82 -21.92 10.18 33.65
N VAL A 83 -21.83 11.37 34.21
CA VAL A 83 -21.62 11.59 35.64
C VAL A 83 -22.75 12.43 36.19
N TYR A 84 -23.32 11.97 37.31
CA TYR A 84 -24.43 12.65 37.97
C TYR A 84 -23.86 13.60 39.03
N LEU A 85 -23.84 14.88 38.71
CA LEU A 85 -23.30 15.93 39.58
C LEU A 85 -24.42 16.62 40.36
N PRO A 86 -24.21 16.96 41.64
CA PRO A 86 -25.12 17.85 42.34
C PRO A 86 -25.08 19.24 41.67
N ASN A 87 -26.24 19.81 41.38
CA ASN A 87 -26.33 21.18 40.85
C ASN A 87 -26.12 22.20 41.99
N CYS A 88 -24.87 22.33 42.42
CA CYS A 88 -24.44 23.26 43.45
C CYS A 88 -23.12 23.95 43.06
N PRO A 89 -22.80 25.11 43.65
CA PRO A 89 -21.55 25.80 43.38
C PRO A 89 -20.34 24.89 43.60
N GLY A 90 -19.41 24.86 42.63
CA GLY A 90 -18.15 24.10 42.72
C GLY A 90 -18.19 22.64 42.24
N ALA A 91 -19.36 22.06 41.98
CA ALA A 91 -19.47 20.63 41.65
C ALA A 91 -18.64 20.20 40.41
N LEU A 92 -18.63 21.03 39.35
CA LEU A 92 -17.79 20.78 38.18
C LEU A 92 -16.29 20.93 38.50
N PHE A 93 -15.92 21.90 39.34
CA PHE A 93 -14.52 22.12 39.72
C PHE A 93 -13.93 20.91 40.45
N ASP A 94 -14.70 20.31 41.36
CA ASP A 94 -14.29 19.12 42.11
C ASP A 94 -14.09 17.91 41.17
N LEU A 95 -15.01 17.71 40.22
CA LEU A 95 -14.87 16.68 39.19
C LEU A 95 -13.62 16.90 38.34
N LEU A 96 -13.44 18.11 37.81
CA LEU A 96 -12.31 18.46 36.96
C LEU A 96 -10.97 18.28 37.68
N SER A 97 -10.91 18.57 38.98
CA SER A 97 -9.71 18.35 39.80
C SER A 97 -9.26 16.88 39.80
N HIS A 98 -10.20 15.94 39.79
CA HIS A 98 -9.90 14.51 39.70
C HIS A 98 -9.36 14.13 38.31
N ILE A 99 -9.98 14.64 37.25
CA ILE A 99 -9.58 14.39 35.85
C ILE A 99 -8.20 15.00 35.56
N THR A 100 -7.92 16.22 36.04
CA THR A 100 -6.61 16.85 35.88
C THR A 100 -5.52 16.09 36.63
N SER A 101 -5.82 15.57 37.83
CA SER A 101 -4.86 14.81 38.64
C SER A 101 -4.46 13.48 37.98
N SER A 102 -5.35 12.88 37.17
CA SER A 102 -5.05 11.67 36.39
C SER A 102 -4.37 11.96 35.05
N LYS A 103 -3.99 13.22 34.78
CA LYS A 103 -3.40 13.66 33.50
C LYS A 103 -4.24 13.26 32.28
N SER A 104 -5.56 13.25 32.43
CA SER A 104 -6.48 12.89 31.35
C SER A 104 -6.94 14.14 30.62
N ASN A 105 -6.95 14.09 29.29
CA ASN A 105 -7.38 15.22 28.45
C ASN A 105 -8.88 15.14 28.21
N ILE A 106 -9.58 16.25 28.43
CA ILE A 106 -11.03 16.34 28.23
C ILE A 106 -11.30 16.64 26.76
N THR A 107 -12.10 15.79 26.12
CA THR A 107 -12.50 15.96 24.72
C THR A 107 -13.92 16.50 24.57
N PHE A 108 -14.78 16.21 25.55
CA PHE A 108 -16.18 16.60 25.49
C PHE A 108 -16.75 16.83 26.89
N LEU A 109 -17.50 17.93 27.04
CA LEU A 109 -18.33 18.22 28.20
C LEU A 109 -19.68 18.79 27.73
N ASP A 110 -20.77 18.23 28.22
CA ASP A 110 -22.12 18.73 27.93
C ASP A 110 -23.02 18.59 29.16
N PHE A 111 -23.59 19.71 29.60
CA PHE A 111 -24.47 19.82 30.75
C PHE A 111 -25.52 20.89 30.50
N ASP A 112 -26.78 20.55 30.78
CA ASP A 112 -27.91 21.47 30.69
C ASP A 112 -28.86 21.22 31.87
N ASP A 113 -28.90 22.18 32.79
CA ASP A 113 -29.76 22.14 33.98
C ASP A 113 -31.25 22.33 33.64
N ARG A 114 -31.58 22.74 32.41
CA ARG A 114 -32.95 22.84 31.88
C ARG A 114 -33.30 21.68 30.95
N GLY A 115 -32.36 20.77 30.73
CA GLY A 115 -32.51 19.62 29.85
C GLY A 115 -33.37 18.52 30.46
N ARG A 116 -33.51 17.40 29.72
CA ARG A 116 -34.24 16.21 30.21
C ARG A 116 -33.63 15.56 31.46
N HIS A 117 -32.36 15.82 31.75
CA HIS A 117 -31.61 15.23 32.85
C HIS A 117 -30.73 16.30 33.53
N PRO A 118 -31.30 17.11 34.44
CA PRO A 118 -30.67 18.32 34.96
C PRO A 118 -29.49 18.08 35.90
N GLU A 119 -29.30 16.85 36.38
CA GLU A 119 -28.13 16.44 37.16
C GLU A 119 -27.04 15.73 36.32
N ARG A 120 -27.23 15.58 35.01
CA ARG A 120 -26.38 14.71 34.17
C ARG A 120 -25.39 15.53 33.34
N LEU A 121 -24.11 15.36 33.63
CA LEU A 121 -23.00 15.82 32.79
C LEU A 121 -22.51 14.66 31.91
N VAL A 122 -22.37 14.89 30.62
CA VAL A 122 -21.68 13.98 29.69
C VAL A 122 -20.20 14.37 29.67
N VAL A 123 -19.31 13.41 29.85
CA VAL A 123 -17.85 13.62 29.83
C VAL A 123 -17.22 12.66 28.82
N GLY A 124 -16.34 13.19 27.97
CA GLY A 124 -15.43 12.43 27.11
C GLY A 124 -13.98 12.73 27.47
N LEU A 125 -13.14 11.69 27.59
CA LEU A 125 -11.73 11.80 27.95
C LEU A 125 -10.83 10.99 27.00
N HIS A 126 -9.67 11.55 26.66
CA HIS A 126 -8.49 10.85 26.18
C HIS A 126 -7.56 10.55 27.37
N ILE A 127 -7.15 9.28 27.52
CA ILE A 127 -6.31 8.81 28.62
C ILE A 127 -5.05 8.19 28.03
N GLU A 128 -3.91 8.85 28.27
CA GLU A 128 -2.60 8.47 27.71
C GLU A 128 -2.09 7.12 28.19
N ASP A 129 -2.40 6.76 29.44
CA ASP A 129 -2.06 5.45 30.03
C ASP A 129 -3.34 4.63 30.23
N PRO A 130 -3.60 3.61 29.39
CA PRO A 130 -4.78 2.77 29.49
C PRO A 130 -4.93 2.07 30.86
N TYR A 131 -3.82 1.81 31.56
CA TYR A 131 -3.85 1.18 32.88
C TYR A 131 -4.35 2.13 33.97
N MET A 132 -4.33 3.44 33.73
CA MET A 132 -4.82 4.46 34.66
C MET A 132 -6.32 4.70 34.57
N ILE A 133 -7.00 4.19 33.53
CA ILE A 133 -8.43 4.41 33.35
C ILE A 133 -9.23 3.77 34.48
N ASP A 134 -8.92 2.53 34.83
CA ASP A 134 -9.63 1.82 35.89
C ASP A 134 -9.44 2.53 37.24
N ALA A 135 -8.25 3.06 37.51
CA ALA A 135 -7.98 3.86 38.70
C ALA A 135 -8.83 5.14 38.72
N LEU A 136 -8.89 5.88 37.61
CA LEU A 136 -9.71 7.09 37.48
C LEU A 136 -11.21 6.76 37.64
N LEU A 137 -11.72 5.76 36.91
CA LEU A 137 -13.13 5.39 36.96
C LEU A 137 -13.53 4.88 38.34
N ASN A 138 -12.68 4.10 39.03
CA ASN A 138 -12.94 3.65 40.38
C ASN A 138 -12.96 4.83 41.37
N GLN A 139 -12.03 5.78 41.23
CA GLN A 139 -12.02 6.99 42.04
C GLN A 139 -13.30 7.82 41.83
N LEU A 140 -13.74 7.99 40.58
CA LEU A 140 -14.97 8.72 40.28
C LEU A 140 -16.23 7.98 40.78
N LYS A 141 -16.33 6.66 40.58
CA LYS A 141 -17.45 5.82 41.06
C LYS A 141 -17.60 5.85 42.58
N SER A 142 -16.51 6.05 43.32
CA SER A 142 -16.57 6.14 44.79
C SER A 142 -17.29 7.40 45.29
N ARG A 143 -17.47 8.42 44.43
CA ARG A 143 -18.03 9.73 44.79
C ARG A 143 -19.28 10.08 44.01
N TYR A 144 -19.36 9.66 42.76
CA TYR A 144 -20.43 10.01 41.84
C TYR A 144 -21.04 8.75 41.23
N ARG A 145 -22.34 8.82 40.94
CA ARG A 145 -22.96 7.83 40.06
C ARG A 145 -22.43 8.04 38.64
N LEU A 146 -21.95 6.96 38.02
CA LEU A 146 -21.45 6.96 36.64
C LEU A 146 -22.20 5.92 35.80
N ASP A 147 -22.53 6.29 34.57
CA ASP A 147 -22.97 5.35 33.53
C ASP A 147 -22.00 5.45 32.34
N ILE A 148 -21.22 4.39 32.07
CA ILE A 148 -20.27 4.37 30.95
C ILE A 148 -21.08 4.26 29.64
N LEU A 149 -20.82 5.18 28.70
CA LEU A 149 -21.43 5.20 27.38
C LEU A 149 -20.55 4.51 26.36
N GLU A 150 -19.26 4.82 26.37
CA GLU A 150 -18.28 4.30 25.44
C GLU A 150 -16.96 4.10 26.16
N TYR A 151 -16.29 2.99 25.84
CA TYR A 151 -14.97 2.66 26.37
C TYR A 151 -14.20 2.00 25.23
N ASP A 152 -13.08 2.60 24.86
CA ASP A 152 -12.23 2.15 23.78
C ASP A 152 -10.76 2.24 24.21
N THR A 153 -10.08 1.10 24.19
CA THR A 153 -8.65 0.99 24.52
C THR A 153 -7.79 0.82 23.26
N THR A 154 -8.40 0.71 22.07
CA THR A 154 -7.72 0.53 20.79
C THR A 154 -7.40 1.87 20.11
N GLY A 155 -8.11 2.93 20.48
CA GLY A 155 -7.95 4.27 19.91
C GLY A 155 -8.71 4.48 18.58
N GLU A 156 -9.59 3.54 18.19
CA GLU A 156 -10.42 3.65 16.99
C GLU A 156 -11.45 4.78 17.07
N LYS A 157 -11.92 5.08 18.29
CA LYS A 157 -12.95 6.08 18.61
C LYS A 157 -12.40 7.44 19.05
N LEU A 158 -11.09 7.65 18.93
CA LEU A 158 -10.49 8.97 19.13
C LEU A 158 -11.15 9.98 18.18
N ASP A 159 -11.36 11.20 18.67
CA ASP A 159 -11.91 12.28 17.85
C ASP A 159 -10.90 12.80 16.82
N ASP A 160 -11.36 13.67 15.92
CA ASP A 160 -10.55 14.19 14.81
C ASP A 160 -9.46 15.20 15.25
N THR A 161 -9.33 15.49 16.56
CA THR A 161 -8.29 16.41 17.07
C THR A 161 -6.90 15.77 17.11
N VAL A 162 -6.84 14.43 17.12
CA VAL A 162 -5.63 13.58 17.21
C VAL A 162 -5.50 12.62 16.01
N PHE A 163 -5.71 13.16 14.80
CA PHE A 163 -5.73 12.41 13.55
C PHE A 163 -4.51 11.48 13.35
N TYR A 164 -3.28 11.97 13.57
CA TYR A 164 -2.08 11.17 13.29
C TYR A 164 -1.93 10.00 14.25
N LEU A 165 -2.38 10.16 15.49
CA LEU A 165 -2.43 9.07 16.47
C LEU A 165 -3.44 8.00 16.03
N ARG A 166 -4.64 8.39 15.59
CA ARG A 166 -5.64 7.45 15.06
C ARG A 166 -5.12 6.71 13.83
N LEU A 167 -4.45 7.40 12.91
CA LEU A 167 -3.79 6.80 11.77
C LEU A 167 -2.72 5.78 12.22
N ALA A 168 -1.89 6.15 13.20
CA ALA A 168 -0.88 5.27 13.77
C ALA A 168 -1.50 3.99 14.34
N GLN A 169 -2.61 4.10 15.11
CA GLN A 169 -3.30 2.93 15.67
C GLN A 169 -3.88 2.02 14.59
N LYS A 170 -4.47 2.60 13.54
CA LYS A 170 -4.95 1.80 12.42
C LYS A 170 -3.80 1.12 11.66
N LEU A 171 -2.67 1.79 11.47
CA LEU A 171 -1.50 1.18 10.84
C LEU A 171 -0.92 0.04 11.68
N ARG A 172 -0.89 0.17 13.01
CA ARG A 172 -0.47 -0.89 13.96
C ARG A 172 -1.26 -2.19 13.78
N SER A 173 -2.53 -2.14 13.39
CA SER A 173 -3.33 -3.35 13.16
C SER A 173 -2.85 -4.16 11.95
N PHE A 174 -2.18 -3.52 10.98
CA PHE A 174 -1.61 -4.18 9.80
C PHE A 174 -0.18 -4.70 10.05
N ILE A 175 0.64 -3.97 10.81
CA ILE A 175 2.08 -4.25 10.97
C ILE A 175 2.45 -4.98 12.28
N GLY A 176 1.57 -4.93 13.28
CA GLY A 176 1.85 -5.44 14.61
C GLY A 176 2.59 -4.44 15.51
N SER A 177 2.59 -4.69 16.82
CA SER A 177 3.07 -3.75 17.84
C SER A 177 4.59 -3.72 18.04
N THR A 178 5.35 -4.57 17.34
CA THR A 178 6.81 -4.67 17.48
C THR A 178 7.59 -3.69 16.60
N GLU A 179 6.89 -2.88 15.79
CA GLU A 179 7.48 -2.04 14.73
C GLU A 179 7.30 -0.53 14.98
N ASP A 180 7.37 -0.08 16.24
CA ASP A 180 7.13 1.33 16.59
C ASP A 180 8.13 2.30 15.94
N ASP A 181 9.41 1.94 15.84
CA ASP A 181 10.42 2.75 15.16
C ASP A 181 10.16 2.86 13.65
N PHE A 182 9.58 1.83 13.05
CA PHE A 182 9.15 1.86 11.66
C PHE A 182 7.91 2.72 11.50
N LEU A 183 6.91 2.56 12.38
CA LEU A 183 5.70 3.38 12.37
C LEU A 183 6.00 4.87 12.52
N MET A 184 6.91 5.25 13.42
CA MET A 184 7.34 6.64 13.61
C MET A 184 7.95 7.21 12.32
N ARG A 185 8.90 6.48 11.72
CA ARG A 185 9.53 6.87 10.45
C ARG A 185 8.52 6.95 9.30
N PHE A 186 7.62 5.98 9.24
CA PHE A 186 6.57 5.94 8.23
C PHE A 186 5.56 7.09 8.38
N LEU A 187 5.20 7.47 9.61
CA LEU A 187 4.37 8.65 9.87
C LEU A 187 5.10 9.96 9.51
N GLN A 188 6.42 10.00 9.70
CA GLN A 188 7.24 11.08 9.16
C GLN A 188 7.14 11.11 7.64
N ASP A 189 7.34 10.00 6.92
CA ASP A 189 7.21 9.95 5.46
C ASP A 189 5.80 10.37 4.97
N ILE A 190 4.76 9.87 5.65
CA ILE A 190 3.35 10.17 5.38
C ILE A 190 3.03 11.67 5.53
N ASN A 191 3.70 12.38 6.45
CA ASN A 191 3.48 13.82 6.58
C ASN A 191 3.97 14.59 5.34
N HIS A 192 4.96 14.06 4.59
CA HIS A 192 5.45 14.71 3.38
C HIS A 192 4.39 14.65 2.29
N ILE A 193 3.66 13.52 2.20
CA ILE A 193 2.48 13.40 1.36
C ILE A 193 1.50 14.54 1.69
N THR A 194 1.24 14.83 2.96
CA THR A 194 0.24 15.83 3.36
C THR A 194 0.52 17.20 2.74
N GLN A 195 1.80 17.60 2.66
CA GLN A 195 2.21 18.84 2.03
C GLN A 195 2.04 18.78 0.50
N GLU A 196 2.46 17.69 -0.14
CA GLU A 196 2.29 17.51 -1.58
C GLU A 196 0.82 17.45 -2.00
N LEU A 197 -0.02 16.73 -1.25
CA LEU A 197 -1.46 16.70 -1.47
C LEU A 197 -2.09 18.08 -1.32
N SER A 198 -1.63 18.87 -0.35
CA SER A 198 -2.08 20.24 -0.18
C SER A 198 -1.74 21.10 -1.41
N ASN A 199 -0.55 20.91 -2.00
CA ASN A 199 -0.17 21.55 -3.26
C ASN A 199 -1.07 21.11 -4.42
N LEU A 200 -1.46 19.83 -4.45
CA LEU A 200 -2.39 19.25 -5.41
C LEU A 200 -3.88 19.54 -5.11
N LYS A 201 -4.18 20.30 -4.05
CA LYS A 201 -5.55 20.58 -3.56
C LYS A 201 -6.38 19.32 -3.26
N LYS A 202 -5.72 18.24 -2.86
CA LYS A 202 -6.37 17.02 -2.35
C LYS A 202 -6.47 17.08 -0.83
N ASP A 203 -7.56 16.55 -0.28
CA ASP A 203 -7.71 16.42 1.17
C ASP A 203 -6.84 15.24 1.68
N PRO A 204 -5.84 15.49 2.55
CA PRO A 204 -5.03 14.45 3.14
C PRO A 204 -5.86 13.39 3.86
N ARG A 205 -6.96 13.78 4.53
CA ARG A 205 -7.84 12.84 5.24
C ARG A 205 -8.45 11.82 4.30
N GLU A 206 -8.96 12.26 3.14
CA GLU A 206 -9.53 11.37 2.13
C GLU A 206 -8.48 10.40 1.57
N VAL A 207 -7.24 10.86 1.37
CA VAL A 207 -6.13 10.01 0.91
C VAL A 207 -5.80 8.94 1.96
N PHE A 208 -5.67 9.32 3.23
CA PHE A 208 -5.38 8.36 4.30
C PHE A 208 -6.50 7.33 4.50
N GLU A 209 -7.77 7.73 4.36
CA GLU A 209 -8.87 6.77 4.37
C GLU A 209 -8.76 5.76 3.23
N LYS A 210 -8.32 6.18 2.04
CA LYS A 210 -8.13 5.26 0.91
C LYS A 210 -6.92 4.36 1.09
N ILE A 211 -5.83 4.86 1.67
CA ILE A 211 -4.68 4.05 2.09
C ILE A 211 -5.16 2.91 2.98
N LEU A 212 -5.89 3.22 4.04
CA LEU A 212 -6.40 2.22 4.97
C LEU A 212 -7.34 1.22 4.30
N LYS A 213 -8.19 1.69 3.36
CA LYS A 213 -9.05 0.82 2.56
C LYS A 213 -8.25 -0.19 1.72
N VAL A 214 -7.07 0.16 1.20
CA VAL A 214 -6.20 -0.80 0.49
C VAL A 214 -5.81 -1.95 1.44
N GLY A 215 -5.32 -1.63 2.63
CA GLY A 215 -4.99 -2.63 3.65
C GLY A 215 -6.18 -3.49 4.06
N ASP A 216 -7.34 -2.86 4.31
CA ASP A 216 -8.58 -3.56 4.66
C ASP A 216 -9.02 -4.52 3.55
N TYR A 217 -8.93 -4.11 2.28
CA TYR A 217 -9.23 -4.97 1.13
C TYR A 217 -8.30 -6.18 1.11
N LEU A 218 -6.99 -5.98 1.16
CA LEU A 218 -6.02 -7.07 1.12
C LEU A 218 -6.25 -8.08 2.25
N ASN A 219 -6.48 -7.61 3.47
CA ASN A 219 -6.77 -8.47 4.62
C ASN A 219 -8.10 -9.21 4.45
N ARG A 220 -9.19 -8.50 4.10
CA ARG A 220 -10.54 -9.10 4.06
C ARG A 220 -10.71 -10.14 2.96
N THR A 221 -9.91 -10.08 1.90
CA THR A 221 -9.93 -11.03 0.77
C THR A 221 -8.78 -12.05 0.82
N SER A 222 -8.13 -12.22 1.97
CA SER A 222 -7.16 -13.28 2.22
C SER A 222 -7.77 -14.44 3.04
N GLY A 223 -7.08 -15.59 3.07
CA GLY A 223 -7.50 -16.76 3.84
C GLY A 223 -8.84 -17.32 3.37
N ASN A 224 -9.76 -17.57 4.30
CA ASN A 224 -11.06 -18.17 4.00
C ASN A 224 -11.95 -17.34 3.05
N ASN A 225 -11.67 -16.06 2.88
CA ASN A 225 -12.41 -15.17 1.99
C ASN A 225 -11.74 -15.00 0.62
N PHE A 226 -10.57 -15.62 0.42
CA PHE A 226 -9.86 -15.53 -0.84
C PHE A 226 -10.67 -16.17 -1.97
N TYR A 227 -10.58 -15.57 -3.14
CA TYR A 227 -11.20 -16.07 -4.36
C TYR A 227 -10.32 -15.73 -5.57
N ALA A 228 -10.50 -16.46 -6.66
CA ALA A 228 -9.93 -16.07 -7.94
C ALA A 228 -10.87 -16.43 -9.07
N ASP A 229 -10.84 -15.65 -10.15
CA ASP A 229 -11.43 -16.08 -11.41
C ASP A 229 -10.34 -16.73 -12.25
N VAL A 230 -10.60 -17.95 -12.72
CA VAL A 230 -9.59 -18.81 -13.33
C VAL A 230 -9.99 -19.11 -14.76
N GLN A 231 -9.08 -18.82 -15.70
CA GLN A 231 -9.22 -19.22 -17.10
C GLN A 231 -8.14 -20.24 -17.44
N ARG A 232 -8.52 -21.25 -18.23
CA ARG A 232 -7.65 -22.33 -18.67
C ARG A 232 -7.70 -22.50 -20.18
N VAL A 233 -6.52 -22.52 -20.80
CA VAL A 233 -6.38 -22.62 -22.25
C VAL A 233 -5.30 -23.63 -22.59
N ARG A 234 -5.69 -24.67 -23.32
CA ARG A 234 -4.75 -25.59 -23.97
C ARG A 234 -4.07 -24.86 -25.14
N ILE A 235 -2.76 -24.66 -25.04
CA ILE A 235 -1.95 -24.01 -26.09
C ILE A 235 -1.52 -25.05 -27.13
N LYS A 236 -1.01 -26.19 -26.65
CA LYS A 236 -0.64 -27.40 -27.42
C LYS A 236 -0.99 -28.64 -26.60
N ASP A 237 -0.90 -29.82 -27.21
CA ASP A 237 -1.31 -31.09 -26.59
C ASP A 237 -0.78 -31.29 -25.16
N ASP A 238 0.47 -30.92 -24.91
CA ASP A 238 1.17 -31.09 -23.62
C ASP A 238 1.40 -29.79 -22.85
N ILE A 239 0.77 -28.68 -23.24
CA ILE A 239 0.96 -27.35 -22.63
C ILE A 239 -0.38 -26.67 -22.37
N GLU A 240 -0.67 -26.47 -21.09
CA GLU A 240 -1.85 -25.73 -20.63
C GLU A 240 -1.43 -24.43 -19.94
N LEU A 241 -2.14 -23.35 -20.26
CA LEU A 241 -1.96 -22.04 -19.66
C LEU A 241 -3.15 -21.73 -18.74
N PHE A 242 -2.83 -21.39 -17.50
CA PHE A 242 -3.76 -20.87 -16.51
C PHE A 242 -3.56 -19.36 -16.35
N CYS A 243 -4.67 -18.63 -16.25
CA CYS A 243 -4.71 -17.24 -15.76
C CYS A 243 -5.52 -17.22 -14.48
N PHE A 244 -4.90 -16.82 -13.38
CA PHE A 244 -5.53 -16.62 -12.10
C PHE A 244 -5.68 -15.14 -11.84
N GLN A 245 -6.93 -14.70 -11.66
CA GLN A 245 -7.28 -13.31 -11.39
C GLN A 245 -7.60 -13.17 -9.88
N PRO A 246 -6.65 -12.81 -9.02
CA PRO A 246 -6.86 -12.70 -7.57
C PRO A 246 -7.86 -11.59 -7.21
N PRO A 247 -8.28 -11.46 -5.93
CA PRO A 247 -9.25 -10.44 -5.53
C PRO A 247 -8.75 -9.01 -5.72
N CYS A 248 -7.43 -8.82 -5.60
CA CYS A 248 -6.74 -7.54 -5.72
C CYS A 248 -5.43 -7.75 -6.47
N GLY A 249 -5.02 -6.74 -7.24
CA GLY A 249 -3.75 -6.75 -7.97
C GLY A 249 -3.80 -7.43 -9.34
N GLY A 250 -2.63 -7.58 -9.93
CA GLY A 250 -2.36 -8.23 -11.21
C GLY A 250 -2.64 -9.73 -11.25
N ASN A 251 -2.73 -10.22 -12.47
CA ASN A 251 -2.96 -11.62 -12.80
C ASN A 251 -1.70 -12.45 -12.60
N ILE A 252 -1.88 -13.71 -12.25
CA ILE A 252 -0.82 -14.70 -12.19
C ILE A 252 -1.04 -15.68 -13.33
N TYR A 253 -0.01 -15.89 -14.15
CA TYR A 253 -0.07 -16.88 -15.21
C TYR A 253 0.80 -18.08 -14.89
N LEU A 254 0.30 -19.28 -15.20
CA LEU A 254 1.05 -20.51 -15.00
C LEU A 254 0.92 -21.43 -16.20
N PHE A 255 2.05 -21.80 -16.78
CA PHE A 255 2.16 -22.87 -17.75
C PHE A 255 2.40 -24.19 -17.01
N ASP A 256 1.53 -25.18 -17.24
CA ASP A 256 1.75 -26.56 -16.86
C ASP A 256 2.14 -27.36 -18.10
N THR A 257 3.33 -27.94 -18.08
CA THR A 257 3.85 -28.82 -19.13
C THR A 257 4.08 -30.22 -18.58
N SER A 258 4.41 -31.18 -19.44
CA SER A 258 4.80 -32.53 -19.01
C SER A 258 6.03 -32.53 -18.09
N SER A 259 7.00 -31.63 -18.31
CA SER A 259 8.30 -31.64 -17.63
C SER A 259 8.43 -30.64 -16.48
N GLU A 260 7.73 -29.51 -16.56
CA GLU A 260 7.89 -28.38 -15.65
C GLU A 260 6.65 -27.49 -15.57
N ARG A 261 6.61 -26.66 -14.54
CA ARG A 261 5.73 -25.50 -14.41
C ARG A 261 6.55 -24.23 -14.48
N VAL A 262 6.02 -23.25 -15.20
CA VAL A 262 6.60 -21.92 -15.32
C VAL A 262 5.53 -20.90 -15.01
N MET A 263 5.85 -19.99 -14.11
CA MET A 263 4.94 -18.92 -13.70
C MET A 263 5.39 -17.59 -14.32
N ILE A 264 4.44 -16.72 -14.66
CA ILE A 264 4.69 -15.32 -14.99
C ILE A 264 3.94 -14.50 -13.93
N ASP A 265 4.70 -13.70 -13.19
CA ASP A 265 4.27 -12.97 -11.99
C ASP A 265 3.69 -13.85 -10.87
N THR A 266 3.49 -13.25 -9.71
CA THR A 266 3.28 -13.97 -8.45
C THR A 266 2.18 -13.39 -7.57
N GLY A 267 1.63 -12.23 -7.90
CA GLY A 267 0.64 -11.57 -7.05
C GLY A 267 1.27 -10.86 -5.86
N TYR A 268 0.40 -10.28 -5.03
CA TYR A 268 0.75 -9.77 -3.71
C TYR A 268 1.22 -10.88 -2.77
N GLY A 269 2.21 -10.57 -1.91
CA GLY A 269 2.77 -11.49 -0.92
C GLY A 269 1.76 -12.05 0.07
N ILE A 270 0.78 -11.24 0.48
CA ILE A 270 -0.30 -11.63 1.41
C ILE A 270 -1.13 -12.80 0.89
N TYR A 271 -1.23 -12.96 -0.43
CA TYR A 271 -1.98 -14.05 -1.06
C TYR A 271 -1.15 -15.30 -1.29
N TYR A 272 0.15 -15.34 -0.96
CA TYR A 272 1.02 -16.48 -1.25
C TYR A 272 0.41 -17.82 -0.82
N GLN A 273 -0.04 -17.93 0.43
CA GLN A 273 -0.62 -19.17 0.93
C GLN A 273 -1.94 -19.51 0.24
N ASP A 274 -2.77 -18.51 -0.05
CA ASP A 274 -4.05 -18.68 -0.74
C ASP A 274 -3.86 -19.15 -2.18
N ILE A 275 -2.85 -18.60 -2.86
CA ILE A 275 -2.43 -19.00 -4.21
C ILE A 275 -1.93 -20.45 -4.18
N VAL A 276 -1.10 -20.85 -3.22
CA VAL A 276 -0.64 -22.24 -3.10
C VAL A 276 -1.82 -23.20 -2.89
N ASN A 277 -2.78 -22.84 -2.04
CA ASN A 277 -3.99 -23.64 -1.81
C ASN A 277 -4.85 -23.76 -3.08
N MET A 278 -5.01 -22.66 -3.81
CA MET A 278 -5.70 -22.63 -5.10
C MET A 278 -4.98 -23.51 -6.14
N LEU A 279 -3.65 -23.39 -6.25
CA LEU A 279 -2.86 -24.24 -7.14
C LEU A 279 -3.06 -25.71 -6.76
N GLN A 280 -3.08 -26.06 -5.48
CA GLN A 280 -3.36 -27.42 -5.03
C GLN A 280 -4.75 -27.91 -5.48
N TYR A 281 -5.80 -27.08 -5.37
CA TYR A 281 -7.15 -27.40 -5.85
C TYR A 281 -7.16 -27.75 -7.35
N TYR A 282 -6.37 -27.04 -8.17
CA TYR A 282 -6.23 -27.31 -9.60
C TYR A 282 -5.24 -28.43 -9.96
N GLY A 283 -4.69 -29.17 -8.98
CA GLY A 283 -3.67 -30.20 -9.23
C GLY A 283 -2.27 -29.65 -9.53
N LEU A 284 -2.06 -28.35 -9.28
CA LEU A 284 -0.85 -27.59 -9.53
C LEU A 284 0.01 -27.35 -8.26
N GLY A 285 -0.41 -27.89 -7.11
CA GLY A 285 0.19 -27.61 -5.80
C GLY A 285 1.56 -28.25 -5.53
N ASP A 286 2.03 -29.17 -6.38
CA ASP A 286 3.42 -29.66 -6.30
C ASP A 286 4.39 -28.57 -6.80
N LEU A 287 4.85 -27.74 -5.87
CA LEU A 287 5.78 -26.64 -6.13
C LEU A 287 7.17 -27.12 -6.55
N SER A 288 7.53 -28.40 -6.36
CA SER A 288 8.81 -28.93 -6.86
C SER A 288 8.86 -28.94 -8.40
N ARG A 289 7.69 -28.93 -9.06
CA ARG A 289 7.56 -28.80 -10.52
C ARG A 289 7.69 -27.36 -10.99
N LEU A 290 7.50 -26.35 -10.13
CA LEU A 290 7.74 -24.95 -10.50
C LEU A 290 9.24 -24.73 -10.64
N LYS A 291 9.71 -24.54 -11.87
CA LYS A 291 11.14 -24.44 -12.17
C LYS A 291 11.62 -23.01 -12.38
N ARG A 292 10.75 -22.13 -12.86
CA ARG A 292 11.08 -20.74 -13.21
C ARG A 292 9.88 -19.83 -12.97
N ILE A 293 10.16 -18.62 -12.52
CA ILE A 293 9.20 -17.52 -12.45
C ILE A 293 9.76 -16.42 -13.34
N TYR A 294 8.97 -15.89 -14.27
CA TYR A 294 9.35 -14.73 -15.06
C TYR A 294 8.63 -13.51 -14.49
N ILE A 295 9.39 -12.53 -14.03
CA ILE A 295 8.86 -11.30 -13.45
C ILE A 295 8.85 -10.23 -14.52
N THR A 296 7.75 -9.51 -14.53
CA THR A 296 7.29 -8.67 -15.62
C THR A 296 7.70 -7.22 -15.29
N HIS A 297 7.33 -6.75 -14.09
CA HIS A 297 7.87 -5.56 -13.44
C HIS A 297 7.88 -5.66 -11.91
N ALA A 298 8.28 -4.60 -11.21
CA ALA A 298 8.59 -4.61 -9.78
C ALA A 298 7.41 -4.23 -8.87
N ASP A 299 6.21 -4.03 -9.41
CA ASP A 299 5.06 -3.75 -8.55
C ASP A 299 4.72 -4.93 -7.63
N ALA A 300 4.19 -4.59 -6.46
CA ALA A 300 3.93 -5.55 -5.41
C ALA A 300 2.91 -6.62 -5.80
N ASP A 301 1.97 -6.33 -6.69
CA ASP A 301 1.02 -7.30 -7.23
C ASP A 301 1.55 -8.16 -8.36
N HIS A 302 2.74 -7.89 -8.86
CA HIS A 302 3.38 -8.70 -9.89
C HIS A 302 4.50 -9.55 -9.31
N CYS A 303 5.34 -8.98 -8.45
CA CYS A 303 6.49 -9.69 -7.89
C CYS A 303 6.47 -9.89 -6.37
N GLY A 304 5.39 -9.49 -5.69
CA GLY A 304 5.38 -9.41 -4.23
C GLY A 304 5.30 -10.73 -3.48
N ALA A 305 4.98 -11.84 -4.13
CA ALA A 305 5.07 -13.17 -3.52
C ALA A 305 6.30 -13.96 -3.99
N ALA A 306 7.12 -13.41 -4.90
CA ALA A 306 8.17 -14.17 -5.57
C ALA A 306 9.21 -14.77 -4.62
N GLY A 307 9.58 -14.06 -3.54
CA GLY A 307 10.56 -14.55 -2.58
C GLY A 307 10.08 -15.73 -1.71
N PHE A 308 8.77 -16.03 -1.71
CA PHE A 308 8.22 -17.21 -1.02
C PHE A 308 8.27 -18.49 -1.87
N PHE A 309 8.41 -18.36 -3.19
CA PHE A 309 8.52 -19.53 -4.06
C PHE A 309 9.97 -20.03 -4.12
N PRO A 310 10.18 -21.36 -4.18
CA PRO A 310 11.53 -21.93 -4.22
C PRO A 310 12.22 -21.79 -5.59
N ALA A 311 11.47 -21.47 -6.63
CA ALA A 311 11.96 -21.37 -8.00
C ALA A 311 12.72 -20.05 -8.24
N PRO A 312 13.79 -20.05 -9.05
CA PRO A 312 14.46 -18.82 -9.45
C PRO A 312 13.53 -17.89 -10.24
N SER A 313 13.60 -16.60 -9.93
CA SER A 313 12.93 -15.52 -10.65
C SER A 313 13.84 -14.91 -11.70
N TYR A 314 13.37 -14.87 -12.95
CA TYR A 314 14.02 -14.28 -14.10
C TYR A 314 13.46 -12.89 -14.35
N LEU A 315 14.33 -11.90 -14.46
CA LEU A 315 13.96 -10.49 -14.63
C LEU A 315 15.10 -9.71 -15.26
N ASN A 316 14.82 -8.51 -15.76
CA ASN A 316 15.88 -7.62 -16.21
C ASN A 316 16.55 -6.91 -15.01
N ARG A 317 17.64 -6.18 -15.29
CA ARG A 317 18.41 -5.46 -14.27
C ARG A 317 17.62 -4.34 -13.62
N GLU A 318 16.84 -3.60 -14.39
CA GLU A 318 16.10 -2.42 -13.92
C GLU A 318 14.98 -2.82 -12.94
N THR A 319 14.16 -3.82 -13.29
CA THR A 319 13.18 -4.43 -12.40
C THR A 319 13.84 -4.90 -11.11
N PHE A 320 15.00 -5.57 -11.20
CA PHE A 320 15.71 -6.02 -10.00
C PHE A 320 16.11 -4.86 -9.09
N LEU A 321 16.65 -3.77 -9.65
CA LEU A 321 17.01 -2.58 -8.88
C LEU A 321 15.78 -1.99 -8.19
N ILE A 322 14.66 -1.82 -8.91
CA ILE A 322 13.43 -1.26 -8.32
C ILE A 322 12.94 -2.10 -7.12
N THR A 323 13.06 -3.43 -7.16
CA THR A 323 12.71 -4.27 -5.99
C THR A 323 13.58 -4.05 -4.74
N ARG A 324 14.70 -3.33 -4.87
CA ARG A 324 15.63 -2.98 -3.79
C ARG A 324 15.56 -1.51 -3.37
N GLU A 325 14.85 -0.69 -4.13
CA GLU A 325 14.71 0.74 -3.90
C GLU A 325 13.46 1.05 -3.07
N THR A 326 13.36 2.27 -2.54
CA THR A 326 12.22 2.70 -1.73
C THR A 326 11.01 3.15 -2.57
N SER A 327 11.22 3.41 -3.86
CA SER A 327 10.23 3.97 -4.78
C SER A 327 10.12 3.17 -6.07
N ARG A 328 8.89 2.84 -6.46
CA ARG A 328 8.55 2.22 -7.74
C ARG A 328 8.92 3.08 -8.95
N ALA A 329 9.09 4.38 -8.75
CA ALA A 329 9.44 5.33 -9.81
C ALA A 329 10.95 5.41 -10.09
N TYR A 330 11.78 4.63 -9.40
CA TYR A 330 13.23 4.61 -9.61
C TYR A 330 13.59 4.41 -11.08
N GLY A 331 14.53 5.22 -11.59
CA GLY A 331 14.96 5.21 -12.99
C GLY A 331 14.03 5.93 -13.96
N SER A 332 12.88 6.44 -13.50
CA SER A 332 11.97 7.28 -14.29
C SER A 332 12.18 8.78 -14.06
N SER A 333 11.50 9.62 -14.85
CA SER A 333 11.46 11.07 -14.65
C SER A 333 10.81 11.50 -13.32
N ASN A 334 10.06 10.59 -12.68
CA ASN A 334 9.37 10.81 -11.41
C ASN A 334 10.06 10.10 -10.22
N GLN A 335 11.30 9.64 -10.37
CA GLN A 335 12.02 8.91 -9.30
C GLN A 335 12.08 9.68 -7.97
N ASP A 336 12.17 11.01 -8.01
CA ASP A 336 12.27 11.89 -6.84
C ASP A 336 10.89 12.31 -6.30
N CYS A 337 9.81 11.73 -6.83
CA CYS A 337 8.45 12.01 -6.38
C CYS A 337 8.15 11.27 -5.07
N ILE A 338 7.98 12.03 -3.99
CA ILE A 338 7.67 11.47 -2.67
C ILE A 338 6.32 10.72 -2.64
N LEU A 339 5.34 11.10 -3.47
CA LEU A 339 4.06 10.40 -3.54
C LEU A 339 4.25 8.95 -4.05
N GLU A 340 5.14 8.75 -5.01
CA GLU A 340 5.52 7.43 -5.54
C GLU A 340 6.17 6.57 -4.46
N GLU A 341 7.14 7.15 -3.74
CA GLU A 341 7.85 6.46 -2.67
C GLU A 341 6.91 6.01 -1.55
N VAL A 342 6.05 6.92 -1.06
CA VAL A 342 5.19 6.58 0.07
C VAL A 342 4.07 5.63 -0.36
N TYR A 343 3.51 5.77 -1.56
CA TYR A 343 2.61 4.75 -2.13
C TYR A 343 3.30 3.38 -2.16
N THR A 344 4.54 3.32 -2.65
CA THR A 344 5.33 2.09 -2.73
C THR A 344 5.50 1.47 -1.34
N LYS A 345 5.90 2.27 -0.34
CA LYS A 345 6.04 1.82 1.06
C LYS A 345 4.72 1.28 1.61
N ILE A 346 3.61 2.00 1.41
CA ILE A 346 2.25 1.61 1.85
C ILE A 346 1.84 0.28 1.25
N ILE A 347 1.89 0.16 -0.09
CA ILE A 347 1.41 -1.05 -0.76
C ILE A 347 2.31 -2.23 -0.41
N ASN A 348 3.62 -2.02 -0.33
CA ASN A 348 4.57 -3.07 0.06
C ASN A 348 4.28 -3.60 1.45
N LEU A 349 3.96 -2.70 2.38
CA LEU A 349 3.63 -3.04 3.76
C LEU A 349 2.35 -3.87 3.83
N PHE A 350 1.24 -3.36 3.29
CA PHE A 350 -0.06 -4.05 3.38
C PHE A 350 -0.10 -5.35 2.60
N SER A 351 0.61 -5.42 1.48
CA SER A 351 0.69 -6.62 0.65
C SER A 351 1.71 -7.64 1.15
N ARG A 352 2.45 -7.37 2.23
CA ARG A 352 3.55 -8.21 2.72
C ARG A 352 4.58 -8.52 1.63
N PHE A 353 4.97 -7.48 0.91
CA PHE A 353 5.87 -7.55 -0.24
C PHE A 353 7.16 -8.29 0.10
N THR A 354 7.34 -9.42 -0.55
CA THR A 354 8.46 -10.33 -0.40
C THR A 354 9.09 -10.52 -1.78
N PRO A 355 9.96 -9.59 -2.20
CA PRO A 355 10.52 -9.58 -3.55
C PRO A 355 11.38 -10.84 -3.81
N PRO A 356 11.72 -11.12 -5.08
CA PRO A 356 12.58 -12.23 -5.43
C PRO A 356 13.87 -12.32 -4.59
N SER A 357 14.13 -13.49 -4.00
CA SER A 357 15.34 -13.78 -3.22
C SER A 357 16.38 -14.58 -4.02
N ASN A 358 15.92 -15.44 -4.93
CA ASN A 358 16.74 -16.21 -5.86
C ASN A 358 16.54 -15.66 -7.29
N THR A 359 17.44 -14.78 -7.75
CA THR A 359 17.27 -14.05 -9.00
C THR A 359 18.25 -14.48 -10.09
N VAL A 360 17.75 -14.51 -11.33
CA VAL A 360 18.53 -14.68 -12.55
C VAL A 360 18.28 -13.49 -13.45
N ILE A 361 19.28 -12.63 -13.61
CA ILE A 361 19.17 -11.44 -14.45
C ILE A 361 19.32 -11.85 -15.92
N PHE A 362 18.46 -11.32 -16.79
CA PHE A 362 18.60 -11.52 -18.22
C PHE A 362 19.97 -11.05 -18.72
N PRO A 363 20.58 -11.76 -19.70
CA PRO A 363 21.86 -11.33 -20.26
C PRO A 363 21.74 -9.92 -20.82
N GLU A 364 22.69 -9.03 -20.49
CA GLU A 364 22.77 -7.73 -21.14
C GLU A 364 23.01 -7.95 -22.65
N VAL A 365 22.06 -7.54 -23.48
CA VAL A 365 22.26 -7.55 -24.94
C VAL A 365 23.26 -6.44 -25.25
N SER A 366 24.52 -6.82 -25.49
CA SER A 366 25.59 -5.87 -25.78
C SER A 366 25.18 -4.96 -26.94
N LEU A 367 25.04 -3.66 -26.65
CA LEU A 367 24.67 -2.59 -27.59
C LEU A 367 25.74 -2.34 -28.68
N SER A 368 26.76 -3.19 -28.74
CA SER A 368 28.06 -2.83 -29.25
C SER A 368 28.41 -3.42 -30.62
N ASP A 369 27.47 -3.83 -31.51
CA ASP A 369 27.75 -3.87 -32.98
C ASP A 369 26.68 -4.42 -33.97
N LYS A 370 25.42 -4.68 -33.59
CA LYS A 370 24.39 -5.11 -34.57
C LYS A 370 23.04 -4.47 -34.30
N THR A 371 22.27 -4.21 -35.37
CA THR A 371 20.87 -3.78 -35.30
C THR A 371 20.14 -4.54 -34.20
N ILE A 372 19.74 -3.83 -33.15
CA ILE A 372 18.97 -4.42 -32.04
C ILE A 372 17.71 -5.01 -32.64
N GLU A 373 17.52 -6.31 -32.45
CA GLU A 373 16.32 -6.99 -32.93
C GLU A 373 15.10 -6.46 -32.19
N LYS A 374 14.00 -6.23 -32.92
CA LYS A 374 12.77 -5.65 -32.38
C LYS A 374 11.52 -6.42 -32.81
N ARG A 375 10.44 -6.21 -32.05
CA ARG A 375 9.05 -6.52 -32.43
C ARG A 375 8.26 -5.21 -32.36
N GLY A 376 7.83 -4.70 -33.50
CA GLY A 376 7.41 -3.30 -33.61
C GLY A 376 8.54 -2.36 -33.13
N VAL A 377 8.27 -1.60 -32.07
CA VAL A 377 9.25 -0.68 -31.46
C VAL A 377 10.10 -1.32 -30.35
N PHE A 378 9.67 -2.47 -29.82
CA PHE A 378 10.20 -3.06 -28.59
C PHE A 378 11.46 -3.92 -28.85
N PRO A 379 12.60 -3.61 -28.22
CA PRO A 379 13.81 -4.43 -28.26
C PRO A 379 13.62 -5.83 -27.68
N VAL A 380 14.12 -6.86 -28.36
CA VAL A 380 14.21 -8.22 -27.79
C VAL A 380 15.43 -8.29 -26.88
N ILE A 381 15.22 -8.42 -25.57
CA ILE A 381 16.29 -8.43 -24.55
C ILE A 381 16.65 -9.81 -24.05
N ALA A 382 15.74 -10.79 -24.16
CA ALA A 382 16.03 -12.17 -23.80
C ALA A 382 15.16 -13.13 -24.59
N ARG A 383 15.55 -14.41 -24.58
CA ARG A 383 14.77 -15.51 -25.13
C ARG A 383 14.78 -16.67 -24.17
N PHE A 384 13.65 -17.36 -24.09
CA PHE A 384 13.50 -18.53 -23.25
C PHE A 384 12.48 -19.50 -23.84
N GLN A 385 12.39 -20.67 -23.23
CA GLN A 385 11.44 -21.70 -23.63
C GLN A 385 10.57 -22.13 -22.45
N ILE A 386 9.34 -22.50 -22.77
CA ILE A 386 8.42 -23.19 -21.88
C ILE A 386 7.89 -24.39 -22.66
N GLY A 387 8.36 -25.60 -22.31
CA GLY A 387 8.18 -26.77 -23.19
C GLY A 387 8.73 -26.49 -24.59
N ASN A 388 7.89 -26.61 -25.62
CA ASN A 388 8.26 -26.31 -27.01
C ASN A 388 7.84 -24.90 -27.49
N LEU A 389 7.38 -24.03 -26.57
CA LEU A 389 7.04 -22.65 -26.87
C LEU A 389 8.30 -21.78 -26.77
N LYS A 390 8.57 -20.98 -27.80
CA LYS A 390 9.67 -20.03 -27.81
C LYS A 390 9.16 -18.64 -27.46
N PHE A 391 9.70 -18.08 -26.39
CA PHE A 391 9.35 -16.76 -25.90
C PHE A 391 10.49 -15.76 -26.13
N GLU A 392 10.07 -14.52 -26.31
CA GLU A 392 10.91 -13.34 -26.42
C GLU A 392 10.50 -12.37 -25.30
N ALA A 393 11.48 -11.94 -24.51
CA ALA A 393 11.31 -10.85 -23.57
C ALA A 393 11.56 -9.55 -24.32
N LEU A 394 10.57 -8.66 -24.33
CA LEU A 394 10.59 -7.38 -25.01
C LEU A 394 10.73 -6.28 -23.97
N ALA A 395 11.75 -5.42 -24.09
CA ALA A 395 11.86 -4.25 -23.23
C ALA A 395 10.72 -3.27 -23.54
N GLY A 396 9.93 -2.95 -22.52
CA GLY A 396 8.96 -1.87 -22.58
C GLY A 396 9.64 -0.52 -22.76
N MET A 397 8.84 0.49 -23.08
CA MET A 397 9.26 1.88 -23.15
C MET A 397 9.45 2.47 -21.75
N GLY A 398 8.85 1.86 -20.73
CA GLY A 398 8.96 2.29 -19.32
C GLY A 398 7.88 3.29 -18.93
N GLY A 399 6.70 3.20 -19.55
CA GLY A 399 5.61 4.11 -19.33
C GLY A 399 4.85 3.80 -18.05
N HIS A 400 4.53 2.52 -17.83
CA HIS A 400 3.93 2.07 -16.58
C HIS A 400 4.95 2.05 -15.45
N MET A 401 6.11 1.43 -15.72
CA MET A 401 7.22 1.34 -14.81
C MET A 401 8.54 1.26 -15.59
N HIS A 402 9.57 1.96 -15.12
CA HIS A 402 10.91 1.84 -15.71
C HIS A 402 11.37 0.38 -15.71
N GLY A 403 11.81 -0.10 -16.87
CA GLY A 403 12.28 -1.49 -17.00
C GLY A 403 11.20 -2.57 -17.05
N GLU A 404 9.92 -2.25 -17.32
CA GLU A 404 8.89 -3.27 -17.59
C GLU A 404 9.22 -4.19 -18.79
N VAL A 405 8.76 -5.44 -18.78
CA VAL A 405 9.15 -6.47 -19.77
C VAL A 405 7.98 -7.29 -20.29
N PHE A 406 7.59 -7.04 -21.54
CA PHE A 406 6.53 -7.83 -22.17
C PHE A 406 7.04 -9.19 -22.65
N TYR A 407 6.29 -10.27 -22.39
CA TYR A 407 6.62 -11.59 -22.90
C TYR A 407 5.79 -11.94 -24.13
N LEU A 408 6.45 -12.34 -25.21
CA LEU A 408 5.81 -12.69 -26.48
C LEU A 408 6.21 -14.10 -26.91
N CYS A 409 5.23 -14.95 -27.23
CA CYS A 409 5.42 -16.16 -28.03
C CYS A 409 4.84 -15.93 -29.43
N PRO A 410 5.66 -15.54 -30.42
CA PRO A 410 5.15 -15.16 -31.74
C PRO A 410 4.47 -16.31 -32.48
N GLU A 411 5.01 -17.53 -32.36
CA GLU A 411 4.53 -18.70 -33.11
C GLU A 411 3.10 -19.10 -32.76
N GLU A 412 2.72 -18.93 -31.49
CA GLU A 412 1.37 -19.24 -30.95
C GLU A 412 0.52 -18.00 -30.67
N GLY A 413 1.07 -16.80 -30.80
CA GLY A 413 0.34 -15.55 -30.57
C GLY A 413 0.07 -15.23 -29.11
N LEU A 414 0.90 -15.65 -28.17
CA LEU A 414 0.71 -15.32 -26.76
C LEU A 414 1.45 -14.03 -26.44
N LEU A 415 0.75 -13.00 -25.99
CA LEU A 415 1.35 -11.75 -25.54
C LEU A 415 0.98 -11.51 -24.08
N PHE A 416 1.98 -11.25 -23.23
CA PHE A 416 1.84 -10.84 -21.83
C PHE A 416 2.30 -9.38 -21.74
N PRO A 417 1.37 -8.42 -21.98
CA PRO A 417 1.68 -7.00 -22.00
C PRO A 417 1.58 -6.34 -20.61
N GLU A 418 1.34 -7.12 -19.55
CA GLU A 418 1.23 -6.61 -18.18
C GLU A 418 0.19 -5.50 -18.05
N ASP A 419 0.46 -4.52 -17.20
CA ASP A 419 -0.39 -3.36 -16.89
C ASP A 419 -0.43 -2.34 -18.02
N ALA A 420 0.43 -2.47 -19.03
CA ALA A 420 0.28 -1.71 -20.25
C ALA A 420 -1.06 -2.07 -20.94
N VAL A 421 -1.59 -3.29 -20.82
CA VAL A 421 -2.91 -3.65 -21.39
C VAL A 421 -3.80 -4.37 -20.38
N ILE A 422 -4.78 -3.63 -19.86
CA ILE A 422 -5.77 -4.09 -18.89
C ILE A 422 -7.15 -4.24 -19.54
N ASN A 423 -7.84 -5.36 -19.29
CA ASN A 423 -9.23 -5.52 -19.69
C ASN A 423 -10.19 -5.05 -18.57
N PHE A 424 -10.33 -3.72 -18.42
CA PHE A 424 -11.20 -3.11 -17.40
C PHE A 424 -12.66 -3.59 -17.45
N LYS A 425 -13.17 -3.97 -18.62
CA LYS A 425 -14.56 -4.44 -18.78
C LYS A 425 -14.81 -5.83 -18.21
N SER A 426 -13.75 -6.62 -18.05
CA SER A 426 -13.81 -7.96 -17.48
C SER A 426 -13.65 -7.97 -15.96
N LEU A 427 -13.31 -6.83 -15.35
CA LEU A 427 -13.14 -6.76 -13.91
C LEU A 427 -14.50 -6.90 -13.22
N SER A 428 -14.52 -7.68 -12.13
CA SER A 428 -15.67 -7.70 -11.23
C SER A 428 -15.85 -6.34 -10.55
N PRO A 429 -17.05 -6.04 -10.01
CA PRO A 429 -17.28 -4.82 -9.24
C PRO A 429 -16.27 -4.63 -8.10
N ASP A 430 -15.93 -5.70 -7.39
CA ASP A 430 -14.97 -5.65 -6.28
C ASP A 430 -13.54 -5.32 -6.75
N ARG A 431 -13.07 -5.93 -7.84
CA ARG A 431 -11.75 -5.59 -8.43
C ARG A 431 -11.72 -4.18 -8.98
N THR A 432 -12.83 -3.73 -9.58
CA THR A 432 -12.96 -2.34 -10.05
C THR A 432 -12.87 -1.35 -8.89
N ALA A 433 -13.57 -1.63 -7.79
CA ALA A 433 -13.52 -0.80 -6.58
C ALA A 433 -12.10 -0.75 -5.98
N TYR A 434 -11.37 -1.86 -6.00
CA TYR A 434 -9.97 -1.91 -5.57
C TYR A 434 -9.05 -1.10 -6.49
N ASN A 435 -9.10 -1.31 -7.82
CA ASN A 435 -8.17 -0.68 -8.76
C ASN A 435 -8.26 0.85 -8.76
N VAL A 436 -9.45 1.42 -8.52
CA VAL A 436 -9.63 2.88 -8.42
C VAL A 436 -8.94 3.48 -7.18
N LEU A 437 -8.61 2.69 -6.15
CA LEU A 437 -7.90 3.18 -4.98
C LEU A 437 -6.48 3.65 -5.35
N ALA A 438 -5.76 2.91 -6.19
CA ALA A 438 -4.39 3.26 -6.60
C ALA A 438 -4.33 4.60 -7.37
N ASP A 439 -5.24 4.81 -8.33
CA ASP A 439 -5.36 6.06 -9.09
C ASP A 439 -5.54 7.29 -8.18
N TYR A 440 -6.32 7.14 -7.11
CA TYR A 440 -6.57 8.25 -6.20
C TYR A 440 -5.32 8.62 -5.39
N LEU A 441 -4.49 7.65 -5.01
CA LEU A 441 -3.28 7.85 -4.22
C LEU A 441 -2.18 8.54 -5.03
N MET A 442 -1.93 8.09 -6.26
CA MET A 442 -0.78 8.52 -7.07
C MET A 442 -1.11 9.52 -8.18
N THR A 443 -2.37 9.92 -8.35
CA THR A 443 -2.89 10.64 -9.54
C THR A 443 -2.89 9.83 -10.84
N SER A 444 -1.94 8.92 -11.02
CA SER A 444 -1.89 7.91 -12.08
C SER A 444 -1.07 6.72 -11.58
N VAL A 445 -1.44 5.51 -12.00
CA VAL A 445 -0.61 4.31 -11.77
C VAL A 445 0.61 4.23 -12.70
N ASN A 446 0.66 5.06 -13.76
CA ASN A 446 1.78 5.07 -14.71
C ASN A 446 2.83 6.09 -14.26
N VAL A 447 4.08 5.67 -14.11
CA VAL A 447 5.19 6.58 -13.77
C VAL A 447 5.42 7.65 -14.84
N ASP A 448 5.15 7.34 -16.13
CA ASP A 448 5.05 8.33 -17.20
C ASP A 448 3.79 8.08 -18.04
N SER A 449 2.74 8.83 -17.75
CA SER A 449 1.43 8.67 -18.40
C SER A 449 1.42 9.00 -19.90
N LYS A 450 2.38 9.82 -20.39
CA LYS A 450 2.50 10.10 -21.82
C LYS A 450 3.15 8.92 -22.51
N LEU A 451 4.27 8.44 -21.96
CA LEU A 451 5.00 7.30 -22.49
C LEU A 451 4.15 6.02 -22.47
N ALA A 452 3.40 5.78 -21.39
CA ALA A 452 2.47 4.65 -21.28
C ALA A 452 1.39 4.66 -22.37
N ARG A 453 0.98 5.85 -22.84
CA ARG A 453 0.01 5.97 -23.94
C ARG A 453 0.64 5.62 -25.30
N GLU A 454 1.88 6.04 -25.51
CA GLU A 454 2.64 5.72 -26.72
C GLU A 454 2.94 4.22 -26.80
N GLU A 455 3.34 3.64 -25.68
CA GLU A 455 3.57 2.21 -25.49
C GLU A 455 2.32 1.38 -25.75
N ARG A 456 1.17 1.75 -25.15
CA ARG A 456 -0.12 1.12 -25.42
C ARG A 456 -0.47 1.12 -26.90
N LYS A 457 -0.24 2.23 -27.59
CA LYS A 457 -0.48 2.32 -29.03
C LYS A 457 0.44 1.37 -29.80
N ALA A 458 1.71 1.30 -29.43
CA ALA A 458 2.67 0.39 -30.05
C ALA A 458 2.36 -1.09 -29.80
N LEU A 459 1.90 -1.46 -28.60
CA LEU A 459 1.41 -2.81 -28.29
C LEU A 459 0.19 -3.17 -29.14
N MET A 460 -0.77 -2.25 -29.30
CA MET A 460 -1.92 -2.49 -30.17
C MET A 460 -1.50 -2.72 -31.62
N SER A 461 -0.54 -1.94 -32.14
CA SER A 461 0.04 -2.17 -33.47
C SER A 461 0.71 -3.54 -33.58
N LEU A 462 1.50 -3.94 -32.57
CA LEU A 462 2.13 -5.26 -32.53
C LEU A 462 1.10 -6.41 -32.51
N ILE A 463 0.01 -6.26 -31.74
CA ILE A 463 -1.09 -7.23 -31.72
C ILE A 463 -1.70 -7.39 -33.11
N PHE A 464 -1.95 -6.30 -33.84
CA PHE A 464 -2.45 -6.37 -35.22
C PHE A 464 -1.47 -7.08 -36.16
N GLU A 465 -0.16 -6.80 -36.06
CA GLU A 465 0.86 -7.48 -36.85
C GLU A 465 0.88 -8.99 -36.57
N ILE A 466 0.75 -9.41 -35.31
CA ILE A 466 0.68 -10.81 -34.92
C ILE A 466 -0.60 -11.46 -35.46
N ASP A 467 -1.75 -10.79 -35.35
CA ASP A 467 -3.03 -11.27 -35.89
C ASP A 467 -2.94 -11.54 -37.41
N GLU A 468 -2.34 -10.62 -38.18
CA GLU A 468 -2.14 -10.80 -39.62
C GLU A 468 -1.25 -12.02 -39.94
N GLN A 469 -0.19 -12.23 -39.16
CA GLN A 469 0.69 -13.39 -39.32
C GLN A 469 -0.01 -14.71 -38.98
N LEU A 470 -0.87 -14.70 -37.95
CA LEU A 470 -1.60 -15.87 -37.47
C LEU A 470 -2.88 -16.16 -38.26
N ALA A 471 -3.39 -15.20 -39.03
CA ALA A 471 -4.58 -15.37 -39.86
C ALA A 471 -4.49 -16.62 -40.78
N ARG A 472 -3.29 -16.92 -41.31
CA ARG A 472 -3.03 -18.12 -42.13
C ARG A 472 -3.25 -19.44 -41.38
N LYS A 473 -3.16 -19.43 -40.05
CA LYS A 473 -3.39 -20.56 -39.16
C LYS A 473 -4.78 -20.53 -38.51
N ASN A 474 -5.66 -19.61 -38.93
CA ASN A 474 -6.95 -19.34 -38.30
C ASN A 474 -6.84 -19.12 -36.78
N LYS A 475 -5.77 -18.44 -36.35
CA LYS A 475 -5.48 -18.07 -34.97
C LYS A 475 -5.46 -16.54 -34.85
N LYS A 476 -5.68 -16.06 -33.63
CA LYS A 476 -5.50 -14.66 -33.22
C LYS A 476 -4.53 -14.60 -32.04
N CYS A 477 -3.96 -13.44 -31.81
CA CYS A 477 -3.17 -13.13 -30.64
C CYS A 477 -4.03 -13.21 -29.39
N LEU A 478 -3.64 -14.06 -28.45
CA LEU A 478 -4.21 -14.13 -27.11
C LEU A 478 -3.45 -13.17 -26.20
N ILE A 479 -4.16 -12.16 -25.72
CA ILE A 479 -3.64 -11.09 -24.89
C ILE A 479 -3.86 -11.49 -23.43
N CYS A 480 -2.76 -11.81 -22.76
CA CYS A 480 -2.70 -12.18 -21.36
C CYS A 480 -2.52 -10.91 -20.51
N CYS A 481 -3.60 -10.12 -20.41
CA CYS A 481 -3.65 -8.81 -19.72
C CYS A 481 -3.05 -8.82 -18.30
N GLY A 482 -2.49 -7.68 -17.86
CA GLY A 482 -2.00 -7.50 -16.49
C GLY A 482 -3.10 -7.64 -15.45
N HIS A 483 -4.28 -7.10 -15.73
CA HIS A 483 -5.48 -7.34 -14.93
C HIS A 483 -6.68 -7.73 -15.80
N GLY A 484 -7.56 -8.56 -15.22
CA GLY A 484 -8.81 -9.01 -15.86
C GLY A 484 -8.60 -10.25 -16.73
N SER A 485 -9.53 -10.52 -17.64
CA SER A 485 -9.51 -11.75 -18.41
C SER A 485 -8.51 -11.75 -19.56
N MET A 486 -7.97 -12.93 -19.87
CA MET A 486 -7.33 -13.19 -21.14
C MET A 486 -8.29 -12.84 -22.28
N SER A 487 -7.77 -12.08 -23.24
CA SER A 487 -8.59 -11.35 -24.20
C SER A 487 -8.11 -11.55 -25.64
N LEU A 488 -9.03 -11.35 -26.58
CA LEU A 488 -8.72 -11.13 -27.99
C LEU A 488 -8.99 -9.67 -28.35
N LEU A 489 -8.30 -9.17 -29.38
CA LEU A 489 -8.66 -7.89 -29.98
C LEU A 489 -9.75 -8.11 -31.04
N ASP A 490 -10.89 -7.44 -30.85
CA ASP A 490 -11.97 -7.39 -31.83
C ASP A 490 -12.46 -5.95 -32.02
N ASN A 491 -12.38 -5.47 -33.27
CA ASN A 491 -12.78 -4.10 -33.63
C ASN A 491 -12.19 -3.02 -32.69
N GLY A 492 -10.91 -3.18 -32.33
CA GLY A 492 -10.18 -2.26 -31.44
C GLY A 492 -10.59 -2.34 -29.97
N LYS A 493 -11.37 -3.35 -29.56
CA LYS A 493 -11.78 -3.58 -28.17
C LYS A 493 -11.29 -4.94 -27.70
N LEU A 494 -10.88 -5.01 -26.43
CA LEU A 494 -10.60 -6.27 -25.76
C LEU A 494 -11.92 -6.98 -25.47
N ILE A 495 -12.03 -8.23 -25.96
CA ILE A 495 -13.13 -9.15 -25.66
C ILE A 495 -12.56 -10.34 -24.91
N GLU A 496 -13.27 -10.82 -23.89
CA GLU A 496 -12.87 -12.00 -23.14
C GLU A 496 -12.78 -13.22 -24.06
N TYR A 497 -11.65 -13.95 -24.01
CA TYR A 497 -11.41 -15.10 -24.89
C TYR A 497 -12.26 -16.32 -24.52
N LYS A 498 -12.42 -16.57 -23.22
CA LYS A 498 -13.24 -17.65 -22.65
C LYS A 498 -13.75 -17.22 -21.28
N SER A 499 -14.92 -17.69 -20.88
CA SER A 499 -15.41 -17.45 -19.52
C SER A 499 -14.45 -18.04 -18.47
N SER A 500 -14.32 -17.32 -17.36
CA SER A 500 -13.64 -17.81 -16.17
C SER A 500 -14.54 -18.71 -15.31
N GLU A 501 -13.92 -19.59 -14.52
CA GLU A 501 -14.58 -20.27 -13.40
C GLU A 501 -14.14 -19.63 -12.08
N ARG A 502 -15.04 -19.58 -11.10
CA ARG A 502 -14.77 -18.98 -9.79
C ARG A 502 -14.18 -20.01 -8.84
N TYR A 503 -12.97 -19.77 -8.35
CA TYR A 503 -12.43 -20.42 -7.16
C TYR A 503 -12.80 -19.60 -5.92
N VAL A 504 -13.20 -20.28 -4.85
CA VAL A 504 -13.40 -19.69 -3.51
C VAL A 504 -12.72 -20.58 -2.49
N ALA A 505 -11.91 -19.99 -1.61
CA ALA A 505 -11.23 -20.71 -0.54
C ALA A 505 -12.23 -21.50 0.32
N GLY A 506 -11.84 -22.71 0.72
CA GLY A 506 -12.68 -23.60 1.53
C GLY A 506 -13.73 -24.40 0.76
N GLN A 507 -13.89 -24.22 -0.55
CA GLN A 507 -14.65 -25.15 -1.38
C GLN A 507 -13.87 -26.46 -1.54
N LYS A 508 -14.53 -27.59 -1.23
CA LYS A 508 -13.98 -28.95 -1.35
C LYS A 508 -14.37 -29.61 -2.65
#